data_AF-A0A520G620-F1
#
_entry.id   AF-A0A520G620-F1
#
_cell.length_a   1.000
_cell.length_b   1.000
_cell.length_c   1.000
_cell.angle_alpha   90.00
_cell.angle_beta   90.00
_cell.angle_gamma   90.00
#
_symmetry.space_group_name_H-M   'P 1'
#
loop_
_entity.id
_entity.type
_entity.pdbx_description
1 polymer ?
#
loop_
_entity_poly.entity_id
_entity_poly.type
_entity_poly.pdbx_seq_one_letter_code
_entity_poly.pdbx_strand_id
1 'polypeptide(L)'
;MTEPPLFTPADEYAMRLALDQAQNAWLVGEVPVGAVITRQTPDGVQVVATGYNRPITTHDPTAHAEIVALRHAATLLENYRLPECELYVTLEPCAMCAMALMHARFKRVVFAAADPKTGVAGSVIDLFAQPQLNHHTRIEGGLMAEASARLLREFFTERREAARARRARHAAGEQIIPTGEATELDDEP
;
A
#
# COMPACT_ATOMS: atom_id res chain seq x y z
N MET A 1 -12.08 -34.63 7.05
CA MET A 1 -12.15 -33.43 7.90
C MET A 1 -11.45 -32.33 7.12
N THR A 2 -12.20 -31.42 6.49
CA THR A 2 -11.63 -30.27 5.80
C THR A 2 -11.07 -29.33 6.85
N GLU A 3 -9.78 -29.02 6.78
CA GLU A 3 -9.18 -27.95 7.60
C GLU A 3 -10.02 -26.68 7.47
N PRO A 4 -10.25 -25.94 8.57
CA PRO A 4 -10.90 -24.64 8.48
C PRO A 4 -10.09 -23.74 7.53
N PRO A 5 -10.76 -22.85 6.77
CA PRO A 5 -10.06 -21.95 5.86
C PRO A 5 -9.07 -21.09 6.66
N LEU A 6 -7.88 -20.90 6.08
CA LEU A 6 -6.77 -20.15 6.70
C LEU A 6 -7.14 -18.68 6.98
N PHE A 7 -8.13 -18.16 6.26
CA PHE A 7 -8.67 -16.80 6.37
C PHE A 7 -10.19 -16.82 6.50
N THR A 8 -10.73 -15.85 7.22
CA THR A 8 -12.16 -15.70 7.49
C THR A 8 -12.84 -14.78 6.46
N PRO A 9 -14.18 -14.81 6.35
CA PRO A 9 -14.91 -13.82 5.54
C PRO A 9 -14.64 -12.36 5.93
N ALA A 10 -14.33 -12.11 7.22
CA ALA A 10 -13.93 -10.80 7.71
C ALA A 10 -12.56 -10.37 7.17
N ASP A 11 -11.62 -11.32 7.05
CA ASP A 11 -10.31 -11.07 6.45
C ASP A 11 -10.47 -10.71 4.96
N GLU A 12 -11.29 -11.46 4.23
CA GLU A 12 -11.60 -11.14 2.82
C GLU A 12 -12.24 -9.76 2.66
N TYR A 13 -13.17 -9.40 3.55
CA TYR A 13 -13.78 -8.08 3.56
C TYR A 13 -12.74 -6.97 3.75
N ALA A 14 -11.86 -7.10 4.75
CA ALA A 14 -10.80 -6.12 4.99
C ALA A 14 -9.80 -6.04 3.83
N MET A 15 -9.44 -7.17 3.22
CA MET A 15 -8.53 -7.19 2.06
C MET A 15 -9.17 -6.57 0.80
N ARG A 16 -10.49 -6.73 0.59
CA ARG A 16 -11.20 -6.00 -0.48
C ARG A 16 -11.11 -4.50 -0.30
N LEU A 17 -11.29 -4.00 0.92
CA LEU A 17 -11.10 -2.57 1.21
C LEU A 17 -9.65 -2.13 0.99
N ALA A 18 -8.66 -2.98 1.27
CA ALA A 18 -7.26 -2.68 0.97
C ALA A 18 -6.99 -2.64 -0.55
N LEU A 19 -7.64 -3.50 -1.34
CA LEU A 19 -7.60 -3.44 -2.80
C LEU A 19 -8.25 -2.15 -3.34
N ASP A 20 -9.34 -1.68 -2.74
CA ASP A 20 -9.93 -0.38 -3.10
C ASP A 20 -8.95 0.78 -2.82
N GLN A 21 -8.20 0.72 -1.72
CA GLN A 21 -7.13 1.70 -1.46
C GLN A 21 -5.97 1.58 -2.46
N ALA A 22 -5.61 0.38 -2.89
CA ALA A 22 -4.61 0.19 -3.95
C ALA A 22 -5.08 0.79 -5.28
N GLN A 23 -6.39 0.73 -5.58
CA GLN A 23 -6.98 1.40 -6.73
C GLN A 23 -6.87 2.93 -6.60
N ASN A 24 -7.05 3.50 -5.40
CA ASN A 24 -6.84 4.94 -5.17
C ASN A 24 -5.41 5.37 -5.46
N ALA A 25 -4.40 4.57 -5.06
CA ALA A 25 -3.00 4.81 -5.43
C ALA A 25 -2.80 4.82 -6.96
N TRP A 26 -3.39 3.83 -7.66
CA TRP A 26 -3.31 3.79 -9.13
C TRP A 26 -3.86 5.07 -9.75
N LEU A 27 -5.05 5.51 -9.32
CA LEU A 27 -5.74 6.67 -9.89
C LEU A 27 -4.90 7.96 -9.83
N VAL A 28 -4.00 8.07 -8.84
CA VAL A 28 -3.07 9.20 -8.69
C VAL A 28 -1.67 8.93 -9.26
N GLY A 29 -1.50 7.80 -9.96
CA GLY A 29 -0.25 7.44 -10.65
C GLY A 29 0.82 6.81 -9.76
N GLU A 30 0.45 6.37 -8.55
CA GLU A 30 1.33 5.71 -7.59
C GLU A 30 1.28 4.19 -7.75
N VAL A 31 2.33 3.50 -7.27
CA VAL A 31 2.33 2.02 -7.26
C VAL A 31 1.12 1.53 -6.45
N PRO A 32 0.27 0.64 -6.98
CA PRO A 32 -1.03 0.31 -6.40
C PRO A 32 -0.90 -0.63 -5.21
N VAL A 33 -0.56 -0.05 -4.06
CA VAL A 33 -0.54 -0.75 -2.77
C VAL A 33 -1.47 -0.01 -1.82
N GLY A 34 -2.33 -0.77 -1.15
CA GLY A 34 -3.32 -0.27 -0.21
C GLY A 34 -3.26 -1.05 1.10
N ALA A 35 -3.64 -0.39 2.18
CA ALA A 35 -3.67 -0.94 3.52
C ALA A 35 -4.91 -0.49 4.29
N VAL A 36 -5.44 -1.39 5.12
CA VAL A 36 -6.57 -1.15 6.01
C VAL A 36 -6.24 -1.70 7.39
N ILE A 37 -6.51 -0.90 8.42
CA ILE A 37 -6.39 -1.31 9.82
C ILE A 37 -7.79 -1.54 10.36
N THR A 38 -8.03 -2.70 10.94
CA THR A 38 -9.28 -3.05 11.59
C THR A 38 -9.07 -3.39 13.06
N ARG A 39 -10.17 -3.41 13.80
CA ARG A 39 -10.23 -3.87 15.19
C ARG A 39 -11.54 -4.61 15.41
N GLN A 40 -11.50 -5.68 16.20
CA GLN A 40 -12.69 -6.39 16.64
C GLN A 40 -13.42 -5.59 17.72
N THR A 41 -14.73 -5.45 17.58
CA THR A 41 -15.62 -4.78 18.55
C THR A 41 -16.82 -5.68 18.86
N PRO A 42 -17.61 -5.39 19.90
CA PRO A 42 -18.85 -6.13 20.16
C PRO A 42 -19.85 -6.12 18.99
N ASP A 43 -19.80 -5.07 18.16
CA ASP A 43 -20.67 -4.90 16.98
C ASP A 43 -20.06 -5.51 15.70
N GLY A 44 -18.88 -6.12 15.80
CA GLY A 44 -18.16 -6.75 14.69
C GLY A 44 -16.86 -6.03 14.32
N VAL A 45 -16.43 -6.19 13.06
CA VAL A 45 -15.16 -5.62 12.58
C VAL A 45 -15.33 -4.12 12.29
N GLN A 46 -14.57 -3.30 13.01
CA GLN A 46 -14.49 -1.86 12.78
C GLN A 46 -13.25 -1.53 11.95
N VAL A 47 -13.41 -0.75 10.88
CA VAL A 47 -12.29 -0.11 10.19
C VAL A 47 -11.82 1.08 11.03
N VAL A 48 -10.55 1.08 11.42
CA VAL A 48 -9.93 2.14 12.24
C VAL A 48 -9.30 3.19 11.34
N ALA A 49 -8.54 2.76 10.33
CA ALA A 49 -7.85 3.65 9.40
C ALA A 49 -7.56 2.94 8.09
N THR A 50 -7.34 3.74 7.05
CA THR A 50 -6.92 3.28 5.73
C THR A 50 -5.71 4.08 5.25
N GLY A 51 -4.98 3.51 4.31
CA GLY A 51 -3.84 4.15 3.65
C GLY A 51 -3.57 3.53 2.29
N TYR A 52 -2.97 4.33 1.41
CA TYR A 52 -2.45 3.85 0.14
C TYR A 52 -1.07 4.48 -0.11
N ASN A 53 -0.30 3.82 -0.96
CA ASN A 53 1.04 4.27 -1.30
C ASN A 53 0.99 5.62 -2.03
N ARG A 54 1.70 6.63 -1.51
CA ARG A 54 1.73 7.99 -2.07
C ARG A 54 3.10 8.70 -2.04
N PRO A 55 4.24 8.01 -2.21
CA PRO A 55 5.56 8.61 -2.05
C PRO A 55 5.90 9.68 -3.09
N ILE A 56 5.39 9.57 -4.32
CA ILE A 56 5.65 10.54 -5.40
C ILE A 56 4.84 11.82 -5.15
N THR A 57 3.54 11.66 -4.93
CA THR A 57 2.55 12.73 -4.79
C THR A 57 2.71 13.52 -3.50
N THR A 58 3.23 12.91 -2.42
CA THR A 58 3.51 13.62 -1.16
C THR A 58 4.99 13.94 -0.94
N HIS A 59 5.87 13.62 -1.90
CA HIS A 59 7.32 13.78 -1.78
C HIS A 59 7.90 13.18 -0.47
N ASP A 60 7.31 12.09 0.00
CA ASP A 60 7.66 11.45 1.25
C ASP A 60 8.06 9.99 0.98
N PRO A 61 9.36 9.65 1.08
CA PRO A 61 9.82 8.29 0.80
C PRO A 61 9.26 7.27 1.80
N THR A 62 8.67 7.71 2.91
CA THR A 62 8.07 6.84 3.92
C THR A 62 6.56 6.63 3.72
N ALA A 63 5.93 7.31 2.77
CA ALA A 63 4.48 7.30 2.55
C ALA A 63 3.97 6.03 1.84
N HIS A 64 4.43 4.87 2.32
CA HIS A 64 3.87 3.56 1.97
C HIS A 64 2.50 3.37 2.62
N ALA A 65 1.68 2.50 2.02
CA ALA A 65 0.30 2.28 2.46
C ALA A 65 0.19 1.94 3.95
N GLU A 66 1.08 1.08 4.44
CA GLU A 66 1.12 0.62 5.83
C GLU A 66 1.46 1.77 6.78
N ILE A 67 2.44 2.61 6.41
CA ILE A 67 2.87 3.76 7.21
C ILE A 67 1.78 4.83 7.25
N VAL A 68 1.14 5.10 6.11
CA VAL A 68 0.02 6.04 6.03
C VAL A 68 -1.13 5.59 6.92
N ALA A 69 -1.56 4.33 6.81
CA ALA A 69 -2.61 3.77 7.64
C ALA A 69 -2.24 3.79 9.13
N LEU A 70 -1.01 3.39 9.48
CA LEU A 70 -0.50 3.37 10.85
C LEU A 70 -0.52 4.77 11.47
N ARG A 71 -0.02 5.79 10.77
CA ARG A 71 -0.01 7.18 11.27
C ARG A 71 -1.43 7.70 11.52
N HIS A 72 -2.37 7.39 10.62
CA HIS A 72 -3.77 7.73 10.80
C HIS A 72 -4.36 7.03 12.03
N ALA A 73 -4.19 5.71 12.16
CA ALA A 73 -4.70 4.94 13.29
C ALA A 73 -4.13 5.41 14.63
N ALA A 74 -2.81 5.62 14.70
CA ALA A 74 -2.13 6.06 15.92
C ALA A 74 -2.62 7.45 16.37
N THR A 75 -2.90 8.34 15.42
CA THR A 75 -3.47 9.67 15.71
C THR A 75 -4.90 9.55 16.23
N LEU A 76 -5.75 8.78 15.54
CA LEU A 76 -7.16 8.61 15.92
C LEU A 76 -7.34 7.92 17.28
N LEU A 77 -6.41 7.02 17.63
CA LEU A 77 -6.44 6.27 18.88
C LEU A 77 -5.58 6.90 19.98
N GLU A 78 -4.91 8.01 19.69
CA GLU A 78 -3.96 8.71 20.58
C GLU A 78 -2.95 7.74 21.22
N ASN A 79 -2.52 6.72 20.46
CA ASN A 79 -1.66 5.67 20.96
C ASN A 79 -0.79 5.10 19.84
N TYR A 80 0.52 5.07 20.08
CA TYR A 80 1.48 4.50 19.13
C TYR A 80 1.47 2.97 19.12
N ARG A 81 0.91 2.32 20.15
CA ARG A 81 0.72 0.86 20.22
C ARG A 81 -0.72 0.50 19.89
N LEU A 82 -0.88 -0.48 19.02
CA LEU A 82 -2.14 -0.94 18.43
C LEU A 82 -2.35 -2.46 18.63
N PRO A 83 -2.22 -3.01 19.86
CA PRO A 83 -2.26 -4.46 20.11
C PRO A 83 -3.60 -5.13 19.83
N GLU A 84 -4.69 -4.38 19.80
CA GLU A 84 -6.03 -4.89 19.46
C GLU A 84 -6.34 -4.77 17.96
N CYS A 85 -5.43 -4.19 17.17
CA CYS A 85 -5.63 -3.95 15.75
C CYS A 85 -4.98 -5.03 14.88
N GLU A 86 -5.57 -5.24 13.71
CA GLU A 86 -5.04 -6.06 12.63
C GLU A 86 -4.84 -5.17 11.40
N LEU A 87 -3.78 -5.42 10.63
CA LEU A 87 -3.49 -4.69 9.39
C LEU A 87 -3.55 -5.63 8.19
N TYR A 88 -4.27 -5.20 7.15
CA TYR A 88 -4.40 -5.89 5.88
C TYR A 88 -3.71 -5.04 4.82
N VAL A 89 -2.79 -5.61 4.04
CA VAL A 89 -2.04 -4.90 3.00
C VAL A 89 -1.97 -5.71 1.72
N THR A 90 -2.09 -5.05 0.57
CA THR A 90 -2.17 -5.76 -0.72
C THR A 90 -0.82 -6.34 -1.18
N LEU A 91 0.30 -5.90 -0.63
CA LEU A 91 1.64 -6.39 -0.96
C LEU A 91 2.41 -6.70 0.32
N GLU A 92 3.26 -7.71 0.27
CA GLU A 92 4.17 -8.05 1.37
C GLU A 92 4.97 -6.82 1.82
N PRO A 93 5.03 -6.54 3.13
CA PRO A 93 5.69 -5.34 3.63
C PRO A 93 7.20 -5.38 3.38
N CYS A 94 7.76 -4.23 3.06
CA CYS A 94 9.22 -4.01 3.03
C CYS A 94 9.81 -3.86 4.45
N ALA A 95 11.14 -3.84 4.57
CA ALA A 95 11.84 -3.69 5.86
C ALA A 95 11.36 -2.51 6.72
N MET A 96 11.15 -1.34 6.10
CA MET A 96 10.66 -0.14 6.79
C MET A 96 9.27 -0.37 7.39
N CYS A 97 8.33 -0.85 6.58
CA CYS A 97 6.97 -1.10 7.01
C CYS A 97 6.92 -2.20 8.08
N ALA A 98 7.61 -3.33 7.85
CA ALA A 98 7.65 -4.43 8.81
C ALA A 98 8.12 -3.98 10.19
N MET A 99 9.22 -3.22 10.28
CA MET A 99 9.71 -2.70 11.56
C MET A 99 8.74 -1.70 12.20
N ALA A 100 8.11 -0.83 11.41
CA ALA A 100 7.10 0.10 11.93
C ALA A 100 5.88 -0.63 12.52
N LEU A 101 5.40 -1.67 11.84
CA LEU A 101 4.29 -2.51 12.31
C LEU A 101 4.67 -3.27 13.59
N MET A 102 5.91 -3.77 13.68
CA MET A 102 6.43 -4.38 14.90
C MET A 102 6.49 -3.38 16.07
N HIS A 103 6.99 -2.17 15.84
CA HIS A 103 7.01 -1.12 16.87
C HIS A 103 5.60 -0.73 17.35
N ALA A 104 4.63 -0.75 16.44
CA ALA A 104 3.23 -0.50 16.74
C ALA A 104 2.51 -1.67 17.43
N ARG A 105 3.15 -2.83 17.59
CA ARG A 105 2.62 -3.98 18.32
C ARG A 105 1.31 -4.54 17.77
N PHE A 106 1.07 -4.50 16.46
CA PHE A 106 -0.15 -5.09 15.88
C PHE A 106 -0.34 -6.54 16.30
N LYS A 107 -1.60 -6.94 16.54
CA LYS A 107 -1.97 -8.34 16.81
C LYS A 107 -1.56 -9.23 15.64
N ARG A 108 -1.91 -8.78 14.44
CA ARG A 108 -1.78 -9.54 13.22
C ARG A 108 -1.62 -8.62 12.01
N VAL A 109 -0.78 -9.05 11.08
CA VAL A 109 -0.61 -8.44 9.76
C VAL A 109 -0.92 -9.52 8.72
N VAL A 110 -1.79 -9.20 7.78
CA VAL A 110 -2.18 -10.10 6.68
C VAL A 110 -1.84 -9.42 5.36
N PHE A 111 -1.00 -10.04 4.54
CA PHE A 111 -0.66 -9.52 3.22
C PHE A 111 -1.23 -10.38 2.09
N ALA A 112 -1.55 -9.76 0.95
CA ALA A 112 -2.07 -10.47 -0.21
C ALA A 112 -0.97 -11.11 -1.06
N ALA A 113 -0.29 -10.32 -1.90
CA ALA A 113 0.75 -10.83 -2.78
C ALA A 113 2.12 -10.79 -2.09
N ALA A 114 2.95 -11.81 -2.33
CA ALA A 114 4.37 -11.78 -1.95
C ALA A 114 5.14 -10.74 -2.78
N ASP A 115 6.19 -10.14 -2.21
CA ASP A 115 7.13 -9.28 -2.91
C ASP A 115 8.50 -9.95 -3.03
N PRO A 116 8.78 -10.65 -4.15
CA PRO A 116 10.05 -11.36 -4.34
C PRO A 116 11.26 -10.43 -4.46
N LYS A 117 11.08 -9.11 -4.56
CA LYS A 117 12.18 -8.16 -4.72
C LYS A 117 12.59 -7.50 -3.41
N THR A 118 11.62 -7.12 -2.57
CA THR A 118 11.90 -6.35 -1.35
C THR A 118 11.12 -6.80 -0.11
N GLY A 119 10.27 -7.82 -0.24
CA GLY A 119 9.46 -8.34 0.85
C GLY A 119 10.30 -8.98 1.95
N VAL A 120 9.94 -8.69 3.20
CA VAL A 120 10.68 -9.15 4.40
C VAL A 120 9.85 -10.01 5.36
N ALA A 121 8.75 -10.58 4.87
CA ALA A 121 7.90 -11.51 5.60
C ALA A 121 7.97 -12.93 5.00
N GLY A 122 9.13 -13.28 4.42
CA GLY A 122 9.40 -14.59 3.84
C GLY A 122 9.96 -14.56 2.42
N SER A 123 9.85 -13.45 1.67
CA SER A 123 10.37 -13.38 0.30
C SER A 123 11.89 -13.25 0.22
N VAL A 124 12.44 -12.11 0.62
CA VAL A 124 13.90 -11.87 0.57
C VAL A 124 14.55 -12.31 1.89
N ILE A 125 13.94 -11.91 3.00
CA ILE A 125 14.27 -12.31 4.36
C ILE A 125 12.97 -12.44 5.15
N ASP A 126 13.02 -13.04 6.33
CA ASP A 126 11.89 -13.07 7.25
C ASP A 126 12.28 -12.37 8.55
N LEU A 127 11.88 -11.09 8.69
CA LEU A 127 12.07 -10.31 9.91
C LEU A 127 11.10 -10.73 11.02
N PHE A 128 9.91 -11.24 10.65
CA PHE A 128 8.90 -11.65 11.62
C PHE A 128 9.27 -12.96 12.31
N ALA A 129 10.09 -13.80 11.67
CA ALA A 129 10.68 -14.99 12.25
C ALA A 129 11.89 -14.71 13.16
N GLN A 130 12.41 -13.48 13.24
CA GLN A 130 13.55 -13.14 14.10
C GLN A 130 13.09 -12.92 15.55
N PRO A 131 13.39 -13.82 16.51
CA PRO A 131 12.86 -13.71 17.87
C PRO A 131 13.38 -12.49 18.64
N GLN A 132 14.55 -11.97 18.27
CA GLN A 132 15.13 -10.75 18.85
C GLN A 132 14.37 -9.48 18.43
N LEU A 133 13.65 -9.52 17.29
CA LEU A 133 12.94 -8.38 16.73
C LEU A 133 11.43 -8.45 17.01
N ASN A 134 10.83 -9.64 16.81
CA ASN A 134 9.39 -9.83 16.88
C ASN A 134 9.00 -10.90 17.92
N HIS A 135 8.10 -10.54 18.83
CA HIS A 135 7.55 -11.44 19.85
C HIS A 135 6.02 -11.34 19.99
N HIS A 136 5.37 -10.49 19.20
CA HIS A 136 3.95 -10.14 19.44
C HIS A 136 3.11 -10.07 18.16
N THR A 137 3.70 -9.80 16.98
CA THR A 137 2.92 -9.64 15.75
C THR A 137 2.95 -10.93 14.95
N ARG A 138 1.75 -11.50 14.73
CA ARG A 138 1.56 -12.60 13.79
C ARG A 138 1.56 -12.05 12.36
N ILE A 139 2.24 -12.74 11.45
CA ILE A 139 2.25 -12.41 10.01
C ILE A 139 1.63 -13.57 9.24
N GLU A 140 0.76 -13.26 8.29
CA GLU A 140 0.13 -14.24 7.38
C GLU A 140 0.11 -13.68 5.96
N GLY A 141 0.32 -14.54 4.97
CA GLY A 141 0.41 -14.15 3.56
C GLY A 141 -0.48 -14.97 2.66
N GLY A 142 -0.84 -14.41 1.50
CA GLY A 142 -1.52 -15.13 0.42
C GLY A 142 -3.01 -14.83 0.27
N LEU A 143 -3.60 -14.00 1.15
CA LEU A 143 -5.02 -13.67 1.09
C LEU A 143 -5.34 -12.83 -0.15
N MET A 144 -6.12 -13.38 -1.10
CA MET A 144 -6.43 -12.70 -2.37
C MET A 144 -5.18 -12.32 -3.20
N ALA A 145 -4.10 -13.11 -3.10
CA ALA A 145 -2.81 -12.83 -3.75
C ALA A 145 -2.93 -12.55 -5.26
N GLU A 146 -3.72 -13.35 -5.99
CA GLU A 146 -3.87 -13.20 -7.44
C GLU A 146 -4.49 -11.86 -7.82
N ALA A 147 -5.49 -11.39 -7.07
CA ALA A 147 -6.14 -10.11 -7.34
C ALA A 147 -5.16 -8.94 -7.18
N SER A 148 -4.36 -8.95 -6.11
CA SER A 148 -3.33 -7.94 -5.89
C SER A 148 -2.18 -8.02 -6.92
N ALA A 149 -1.69 -9.23 -7.20
CA ALA A 149 -0.62 -9.44 -8.16
C ALA A 149 -1.03 -9.02 -9.59
N ARG A 150 -2.30 -9.22 -9.96
CA ARG A 150 -2.85 -8.70 -11.21
C ARG A 150 -2.79 -7.17 -11.25
N LEU A 151 -3.26 -6.50 -10.20
CA LEU A 151 -3.26 -5.03 -10.12
C LEU A 151 -1.85 -4.44 -10.32
N LEU A 152 -0.84 -5.00 -9.64
CA LEU A 152 0.56 -4.58 -9.81
C LEU A 152 1.06 -4.82 -11.24
N ARG A 153 0.77 -5.99 -11.83
CA ARG A 153 1.22 -6.33 -13.20
C ARG A 153 0.62 -5.38 -14.23
N GLU A 154 -0.66 -5.08 -14.13
CA GLU A 154 -1.37 -4.18 -15.05
C GLU A 154 -0.81 -2.76 -14.94
N PHE A 155 -0.68 -2.21 -13.72
CA PHE A 155 -0.09 -0.89 -13.50
C PHE A 155 1.31 -0.73 -14.12
N PHE A 156 2.21 -1.69 -13.89
CA PHE A 156 3.55 -1.61 -14.46
C PHE A 156 3.56 -1.84 -15.99
N THR A 157 2.56 -2.53 -16.54
CA THR A 157 2.40 -2.68 -17.99
C THR A 157 2.03 -1.35 -18.62
N GLU A 158 0.99 -0.69 -18.11
CA GLU A 158 0.60 0.66 -18.54
C GLU A 158 1.76 1.66 -18.44
N ARG A 159 2.54 1.59 -17.34
CA ARG A 159 3.69 2.48 -17.15
C ARG A 159 4.80 2.25 -18.17
N ARG A 160 5.11 0.99 -18.50
CA ARG A 160 6.11 0.66 -19.53
C ARG A 160 5.64 1.11 -20.92
N GLU A 161 4.37 0.95 -21.24
CA GLU A 161 3.79 1.39 -22.52
C GLU A 161 3.82 2.91 -22.65
N ALA A 162 3.38 3.64 -21.63
CA ALA A 162 3.46 5.10 -21.59
C ALA A 162 4.91 5.61 -21.74
N ALA A 163 5.87 4.96 -21.08
CA ALA A 163 7.28 5.31 -21.21
C ALA A 163 7.83 5.06 -22.62
N ARG A 164 7.42 3.96 -23.28
CA ARG A 164 7.79 3.68 -24.68
C ARG A 164 7.19 4.71 -25.63
N ALA A 165 5.91 5.05 -25.47
CA ALA A 165 5.23 6.06 -26.28
C ALA A 165 5.91 7.44 -26.14
N ARG A 166 6.26 7.85 -24.91
CA ARG A 166 6.98 9.11 -24.67
C ARG A 166 8.35 9.14 -25.34
N ARG A 167 9.11 8.04 -25.26
CA ARG A 167 10.42 7.93 -25.94
C ARG A 167 10.27 7.97 -27.45
N ALA A 168 9.25 7.32 -28.02
CA ALA A 168 8.98 7.34 -29.44
C ALA A 168 8.64 8.76 -29.95
N ARG A 169 7.77 9.50 -29.24
CA ARG A 169 7.45 10.90 -29.57
C ARG A 169 8.68 11.81 -29.53
N HIS A 170 9.51 11.67 -28.50
CA HIS A 170 10.76 12.41 -28.40
C HIS A 170 11.73 12.06 -29.54
N ALA A 171 11.85 10.78 -29.92
CA ALA A 171 12.68 10.35 -31.04
C ALA A 171 12.15 10.84 -32.41
N ALA A 172 10.83 11.02 -32.53
CA ALA A 172 10.17 11.55 -33.73
C ALA A 172 10.28 13.09 -33.86
N GLY A 173 10.96 13.78 -32.94
CA GLY A 173 11.13 15.24 -32.99
C GLY A 173 9.87 16.03 -32.67
N GLU A 174 8.85 15.39 -32.10
CA GLU A 174 7.59 16.03 -31.72
C GLU A 174 7.79 16.82 -30.41
N GLN A 175 8.39 18.01 -30.52
CA GLN A 175 8.44 18.99 -29.44
C GLN A 175 7.04 19.51 -29.18
N ILE A 176 6.50 19.28 -27.99
CA ILE A 176 5.31 20.00 -27.52
C ILE A 176 5.71 21.47 -27.44
N ILE A 177 5.29 22.26 -28.43
CA ILE A 177 5.38 23.72 -28.38
C ILE A 177 4.62 24.13 -27.12
N PRO A 178 5.24 24.84 -26.15
CA PRO A 178 4.49 25.39 -25.04
C PRO A 178 3.40 26.27 -25.65
N THR A 179 2.13 26.01 -25.33
CA THR A 179 1.08 27.00 -25.57
C THR A 179 1.47 28.23 -24.77
N GLY A 180 2.10 29.19 -25.43
CA GLY A 180 2.61 30.40 -24.81
C GLY A 180 1.47 31.09 -24.05
N GLU A 181 1.77 31.54 -22.85
CA GLU A 181 0.87 32.45 -22.12
C GLU A 181 0.64 33.68 -23.00
N ALA A 182 -0.62 33.95 -23.32
CA ALA A 182 -0.99 35.21 -23.94
C ALA A 182 -0.67 36.33 -22.94
N THR A 183 0.37 37.10 -23.21
CA THR A 183 0.63 38.34 -22.48
C THR A 183 -0.38 39.35 -22.98
N GLU A 184 -1.39 39.67 -22.17
CA GLU A 184 -2.21 40.86 -22.39
C GLU A 184 -1.27 42.06 -22.28
N LEU A 185 -1.20 42.87 -23.34
CA LEU A 185 -0.44 44.11 -23.34
C LEU A 185 -1.25 45.12 -22.53
N ASP A 186 -0.68 45.62 -21.45
CA ASP A 186 -1.28 46.70 -20.67
C ASP A 186 -1.48 47.92 -21.58
N ASP A 187 -2.72 48.41 -21.63
CA ASP A 187 -3.06 49.68 -22.26
C ASP A 187 -2.34 50.81 -21.50
N GLU A 188 -1.33 51.42 -22.11
CA GLU A 188 -0.76 52.70 -21.68
C GLU A 188 -0.66 53.67 -22.87
N PRO A 189 -0.75 54.99 -22.63
CA PRO A 189 -0.33 55.70 -21.42
C PRO A 189 -1.41 56.51 -20.67
#